data_AF-A0AAD0SW93-F1
#
_entry.id   AF-A0AAD0SW93-F1
#
_cell.length_a   1.000
_cell.length_b   1.000
_cell.length_c   1.000
_cell.angle_alpha   90.00
_cell.angle_beta   90.00
_cell.angle_gamma   90.00
#
_symmetry.space_group_name_H-M   'P 1'
#
loop_
_entity.id
_entity.type
_entity.pdbx_description
1 polymer ?
#
loop_
_entity_poly.entity_id
_entity_poly.type
_entity_poly.pdbx_seq_one_letter_code
_entity_poly.pdbx_strand_id
1 'polypeptide(L)'
;MNYTNMIEIDQIILAQNTKDESILALLAKSVYVSVRRSVAKNIASTKQILEQLCQDPSMNVTYIANKFCQNNKIKRDIISNNPCVICLVDEKDYINVCGSCEKIDNHKKYLF
;
A
#
# COMPACT_ATOMS: atom_id res chain seq x y z
N MET A 1 -17.90 9.68 11.54
CA MET A 1 -18.22 9.30 10.13
C MET A 1 -17.78 7.87 9.91
N ASN A 2 -18.62 7.04 9.27
CA ASN A 2 -18.26 5.66 8.97
C ASN A 2 -17.65 5.59 7.56
N TYR A 3 -16.32 5.61 7.47
CA TYR A 3 -15.58 5.65 6.20
C TYR A 3 -15.58 4.31 5.45
N THR A 4 -16.19 3.26 6.01
CA THR A 4 -16.27 1.93 5.38
C THR A 4 -17.21 1.86 4.18
N ASN A 5 -18.12 2.83 4.01
CA ASN A 5 -19.05 2.89 2.87
C ASN A 5 -18.54 3.75 1.70
N MET A 6 -17.34 4.34 1.81
CA MET A 6 -16.72 5.09 0.72
C MET A 6 -16.13 4.15 -0.32
N ILE A 7 -16.25 4.49 -1.59
CA ILE A 7 -15.61 3.75 -2.68
C ILE A 7 -14.08 3.82 -2.54
N GLU A 8 -13.39 2.84 -3.13
CA GLU A 8 -11.93 2.68 -3.02
C GLU A 8 -11.16 3.96 -3.36
N ILE A 9 -11.53 4.64 -4.45
CA ILE A 9 -10.82 5.85 -4.91
C ILE A 9 -10.89 7.00 -3.89
N ASP A 10 -12.04 7.20 -3.24
CA ASP A 10 -12.18 8.25 -2.24
C ASP A 10 -11.39 7.92 -0.97
N GLN A 11 -11.32 6.64 -0.59
CA GLN A 11 -10.47 6.19 0.50
C GLN A 11 -8.98 6.39 0.18
N ILE A 12 -8.55 6.15 -1.07
CA ILE A 12 -7.17 6.44 -1.50
C ILE A 12 -6.88 7.95 -1.39
N ILE A 13 -7.77 8.80 -1.93
CA ILE A 13 -7.62 10.26 -1.85
C ILE A 13 -7.53 10.70 -0.39
N LEU A 14 -8.41 10.19 0.48
CA LEU A 14 -8.39 10.51 1.91
C LEU A 14 -7.09 10.05 2.58
N ALA A 15 -6.67 8.79 2.33
CA ALA A 15 -5.45 8.22 2.88
C ALA A 15 -4.19 8.98 2.49
N GLN A 16 -4.13 9.56 1.29
CA GLN A 16 -2.98 10.33 0.83
C GLN A 16 -2.90 11.74 1.42
N ASN A 17 -4.04 12.37 1.74
CA ASN A 17 -4.09 13.80 2.08
C ASN A 17 -4.34 14.08 3.55
N THR A 18 -4.96 13.15 4.29
CA THR A 18 -5.24 13.37 5.72
C THR A 18 -3.96 13.36 6.54
N LYS A 19 -3.97 14.13 7.64
CA LYS A 19 -2.96 14.08 8.70
C LYS A 19 -3.54 13.55 10.02
N ASP A 20 -4.82 13.20 10.02
CA ASP A 20 -5.50 12.67 11.20
C ASP A 20 -5.09 11.20 11.41
N GLU A 21 -4.37 10.95 12.50
CA GLU A 21 -3.86 9.64 12.87
C GLU A 21 -4.97 8.61 13.08
N SER A 22 -6.14 9.02 13.60
CA SER A 22 -7.28 8.12 13.84
C SER A 22 -7.89 7.67 12.51
N ILE A 23 -7.99 8.59 11.55
CA ILE A 23 -8.44 8.26 10.19
C ILE A 23 -7.43 7.32 9.51
N LEU A 24 -6.13 7.60 9.62
CA LEU A 24 -5.10 6.72 9.06
C LEU A 24 -5.10 5.33 9.69
N ALA A 25 -5.30 5.23 11.01
CA ALA A 25 -5.39 3.95 11.71
C ALA A 25 -6.61 3.11 11.28
N LEU A 26 -7.73 3.77 10.95
CA LEU A 26 -8.89 3.12 10.37
C LEU A 26 -8.61 2.64 8.94
N LEU A 27 -8.04 3.51 8.09
CA LEU A 27 -7.73 3.20 6.69
C LEU A 27 -6.64 2.14 6.55
N ALA A 28 -5.72 2.03 7.53
CA ALA A 28 -4.74 0.95 7.61
C ALA A 28 -5.37 -0.45 7.75
N LYS A 29 -6.67 -0.52 8.06
CA LYS A 29 -7.46 -1.75 8.13
C LYS A 29 -8.47 -1.87 6.99
N SER A 30 -8.40 -0.99 5.99
CA SER A 30 -9.28 -1.04 4.82
C SER A 30 -9.15 -2.38 4.09
N VAL A 31 -10.26 -2.86 3.53
CA VAL A 31 -10.29 -4.08 2.71
C VAL A 31 -9.44 -3.92 1.43
N TYR A 32 -9.31 -2.69 0.95
CA TYR A 32 -8.58 -2.35 -0.27
C TYR A 32 -7.08 -2.27 -0.02
N VAL A 33 -6.33 -3.08 -0.77
CA VAL A 33 -4.85 -3.11 -0.69
C VAL A 33 -4.24 -1.77 -1.07
N SER A 34 -4.81 -1.11 -2.08
CA SER A 34 -4.42 0.22 -2.56
C SER A 34 -4.48 1.26 -1.42
N VAL A 35 -5.59 1.30 -0.67
CA VAL A 35 -5.78 2.20 0.47
C VAL A 35 -4.73 1.97 1.54
N ARG A 36 -4.51 0.71 1.96
CA ARG A 36 -3.49 0.38 2.98
C ARG A 36 -2.09 0.75 2.52
N ARG A 37 -1.78 0.59 1.22
CA ARG A 37 -0.51 1.01 0.62
C ARG A 37 -0.36 2.53 0.62
N SER A 38 -1.42 3.28 0.31
CA SER A 38 -1.42 4.74 0.40
C SER A 38 -1.21 5.24 1.82
N VAL A 39 -1.81 4.58 2.83
CA VAL A 39 -1.51 4.87 4.24
C VAL A 39 -0.03 4.65 4.54
N ALA A 40 0.57 3.54 4.10
CA ALA A 40 2.01 3.30 4.30
C ALA A 40 2.93 4.37 3.68
N LYS A 41 2.49 5.05 2.60
CA LYS A 41 3.22 6.16 1.96
C LYS A 41 2.99 7.51 2.64
N ASN A 42 1.93 7.67 3.42
CA ASN A 42 1.58 8.95 4.02
C ASN A 42 2.61 9.35 5.10
N ILE A 43 3.15 10.55 4.99
CA ILE A 43 4.15 11.11 5.92
C ILE A 43 3.63 11.28 7.37
N ALA A 44 2.32 11.37 7.55
CA ALA A 44 1.66 11.46 8.85
C ALA A 44 1.37 10.08 9.46
N SER A 45 1.67 8.98 8.76
CA SER A 45 1.51 7.64 9.31
C SER A 45 2.45 7.43 10.48
N THR A 46 1.86 7.13 11.64
CA THR A 46 2.60 6.95 12.87
C THR A 46 3.45 5.69 12.83
N LYS A 47 4.41 5.61 13.76
CA LYS A 47 5.23 4.40 13.97
C LYS A 47 4.35 3.15 14.14
N GLN A 48 3.30 3.24 14.94
CA GLN A 48 2.41 2.10 15.21
C GLN A 48 1.66 1.64 13.95
N ILE A 49 1.19 2.58 13.12
CA ILE A 49 0.54 2.27 11.84
C ILE A 49 1.54 1.57 10.90
N LEU A 50 2.76 2.09 10.78
CA LEU A 50 3.79 1.49 9.92
C LEU A 50 4.21 0.10 10.40
N GLU A 51 4.34 -0.11 11.71
CA GLU A 51 4.63 -1.42 12.30
C GLU A 51 3.51 -2.44 12.01
N GLN A 52 2.24 -2.03 12.10
CA GLN A 52 1.11 -2.86 11.66
C GLN A 52 1.23 -3.25 10.17
N LEU A 53 1.53 -2.28 9.30
CA LEU A 53 1.58 -2.50 7.85
C LEU A 53 2.84 -3.27 7.40
N CYS A 54 3.89 -3.33 8.21
CA CYS A 54 5.03 -4.23 7.99
C CYS A 54 4.62 -5.72 8.06
N GLN A 55 3.50 -6.01 8.72
CA GLN A 55 2.93 -7.34 8.84
C GLN A 55 1.68 -7.52 7.96
N ASP A 56 1.41 -6.60 7.03
CA ASP A 56 0.26 -6.67 6.12
C ASP A 56 0.28 -7.97 5.30
N PRO A 57 -0.87 -8.63 5.06
CA PRO A 57 -0.91 -9.83 4.20
C PRO A 57 -0.44 -9.56 2.76
N SER A 58 -0.55 -8.32 2.26
CA SER A 58 -0.10 -7.96 0.92
C SER A 58 1.36 -7.54 0.90
N MET A 59 2.18 -8.22 0.09
CA MET A 59 3.61 -7.92 -0.05
C MET A 59 3.88 -6.49 -0.52
N ASN A 60 3.04 -5.92 -1.39
CA ASN A 60 3.24 -4.55 -1.89
C ASN A 60 3.03 -3.48 -0.80
N VAL A 61 2.14 -3.73 0.17
CA VAL A 61 1.92 -2.85 1.33
C VAL A 61 3.13 -2.93 2.26
N THR A 62 3.53 -4.15 2.62
CA THR A 62 4.70 -4.34 3.50
C THR A 62 5.98 -3.82 2.87
N TYR A 63 6.19 -4.03 1.57
CA TYR A 63 7.36 -3.50 0.88
C TYR A 63 7.47 -1.97 1.02
N ILE A 64 6.36 -1.26 0.93
CA ILE A 64 6.33 0.19 1.18
C ILE A 64 6.50 0.51 2.67
N ALA A 65 5.76 -0.16 3.56
CA ALA A 65 5.84 0.09 5.00
C ALA A 65 7.26 -0.11 5.55
N ASN A 66 7.98 -1.13 5.07
CA ASN A 66 9.37 -1.41 5.45
C ASN A 66 10.34 -0.25 5.12
N LYS A 67 10.06 0.54 4.09
CA LYS A 67 10.89 1.70 3.71
C LYS A 67 10.82 2.82 4.74
N PHE A 68 9.67 2.98 5.38
CA PHE A 68 9.40 4.08 6.30
C PHE A 68 9.37 3.65 7.77
N CYS A 69 9.16 2.36 8.05
CA CYS A 69 9.22 1.82 9.40
C CYS A 69 10.67 1.91 9.93
N GLN A 70 10.82 2.34 11.18
CA GLN A 70 12.13 2.46 11.83
C GLN A 70 12.49 1.20 12.65
N ASN A 71 11.51 0.35 12.95
CA ASN A 71 11.71 -0.82 13.80
C ASN A 71 12.11 -2.05 12.98
N ASN A 72 13.42 -2.28 12.86
CA ASN A 72 13.98 -3.39 12.08
C ASN A 72 13.58 -4.78 12.61
N LYS A 73 13.12 -4.91 13.87
CA LYS A 73 12.65 -6.20 14.41
C LYS A 73 11.27 -6.61 13.86
N ILE A 74 10.49 -5.65 13.37
CA ILE A 74 9.13 -5.87 12.86
C ILE A 74 9.12 -5.97 11.33
N LYS A 75 10.12 -5.39 10.64
CA LYS A 75 10.20 -5.49 9.18
C LYS A 75 10.30 -6.96 8.77
N ARG A 76 9.47 -7.35 7.80
CA ARG A 76 9.60 -8.65 7.13
C ARG A 76 10.63 -8.53 6.02
N ASP A 77 11.54 -9.49 5.89
CA ASP A 77 12.46 -9.54 4.75
C ASP A 77 11.66 -9.84 3.48
N ILE A 78 11.47 -8.81 2.65
CA ILE A 78 10.82 -8.94 1.34
C ILE A 78 11.88 -8.71 0.26
N ILE A 79 12.28 -9.82 -0.37
CA ILE A 79 13.04 -9.81 -1.63
C ILE A 79 12.06 -10.21 -2.72
N SER A 80 11.66 -9.26 -3.56
CA SER A 80 10.72 -9.52 -4.65
C SER A 80 11.10 -8.71 -5.88
N ASN A 81 11.24 -9.41 -7.01
CA ASN A 81 11.38 -8.80 -8.34
C ASN A 81 10.04 -8.65 -9.06
N ASN A 82 8.93 -9.05 -8.42
CA ASN A 82 7.61 -8.88 -9.00
C ASN A 82 7.29 -7.37 -9.17
N PRO A 83 7.02 -6.90 -10.40
CA PRO A 83 6.88 -5.48 -10.71
C PRO A 83 5.69 -4.83 -10.00
N CYS A 84 4.66 -5.60 -9.61
CA CYS A 84 3.51 -5.08 -8.85
C CYS A 84 3.87 -4.81 -7.37
N VAL A 85 4.79 -5.59 -6.80
CA VAL A 85 5.27 -5.42 -5.42
C VAL A 85 6.11 -4.15 -5.30
N ILE A 86 7.08 -3.99 -6.21
CA ILE A 86 7.99 -2.85 -6.22
C ILE A 86 7.47 -1.65 -7.02
N CYS A 87 6.21 -1.72 -7.49
CA CYS A 87 5.60 -0.72 -8.36
C CYS A 87 5.62 0.70 -7.76
N LEU A 88 5.82 1.71 -8.60
CA LEU A 88 5.78 3.12 -8.21
C LEU A 88 4.55 3.87 -8.73
N VAL A 89 3.67 3.20 -9.48
CA VAL A 89 2.40 3.81 -9.95
C VAL A 89 1.60 4.28 -8.73
N ASP A 90 1.01 5.47 -8.85
CA ASP A 90 0.11 5.99 -7.82
C ASP A 90 -1.13 5.11 -7.73
N GLU A 91 -1.59 4.82 -6.51
CA GLU A 91 -2.73 3.94 -6.30
C GLU A 91 -4.01 4.43 -7.00
N LYS A 92 -4.18 5.75 -7.21
CA LYS A 92 -5.32 6.31 -7.96
C LYS A 92 -5.33 5.89 -9.42
N ASP A 93 -4.16 5.61 -9.99
CA ASP A 93 -4.01 5.31 -11.41
C ASP A 93 -4.05 3.80 -11.69
N TYR A 94 -4.19 2.95 -10.67
CA TYR A 94 -4.20 1.49 -10.85
C TYR A 94 -5.29 1.01 -11.81
N ILE A 95 -6.50 1.57 -11.71
CA ILE A 95 -7.61 1.21 -12.60
C ILE A 95 -7.32 1.55 -14.06
N ASN A 96 -6.54 2.60 -14.31
CA ASN A 96 -6.20 3.06 -15.65
C ASN A 96 -4.97 2.36 -16.23
N VAL A 97 -4.03 1.94 -15.37
CA VAL A 97 -2.70 1.46 -15.79
C VAL A 97 -2.55 -0.05 -15.64
N CYS A 98 -3.03 -0.65 -14.54
CA CYS A 98 -2.67 -2.01 -14.19
C CYS A 98 -3.36 -3.07 -15.06
N GLY A 99 -4.54 -2.78 -15.63
CA GLY A 99 -5.29 -3.70 -16.49
C GLY A 99 -4.58 -4.05 -17.81
N SER A 100 -3.69 -3.19 -18.28
CA SER A 100 -2.92 -3.33 -19.54
C SER A 100 -1.42 -3.14 -19.32
N CYS A 101 -0.93 -3.35 -18.09
CA CYS A 101 0.44 -3.03 -17.75
C CYS A 101 1.44 -4.02 -18.36
N GLU A 102 2.24 -3.55 -19.32
CA GLU A 102 3.28 -4.33 -20.00
C GLU A 102 4.30 -4.96 -19.02
N LYS A 103 4.50 -4.35 -17.84
CA LYS A 103 5.40 -4.90 -16.81
C LYS A 103 4.91 -6.26 -16.30
N ILE A 104 3.60 -6.47 -16.22
CA ILE A 104 3.01 -7.75 -15.79
C ILE A 104 3.18 -8.79 -16.90
N ASP A 105 2.91 -8.42 -18.16
CA ASP A 105 3.04 -9.31 -19.30
C ASP A 105 4.49 -9.78 -19.51
N ASN A 106 5.45 -8.87 -19.32
CA ASN A 106 6.86 -9.21 -19.42
C ASN A 106 7.35 -10.09 -18.25
N HIS A 107 6.78 -10.00 -17.04
CA HIS A 107 7.13 -10.90 -15.95
C HIS A 107 6.57 -12.33 -16.15
N LYS A 108 5.47 -12.49 -16.89
CA LYS A 108 4.96 -13.83 -17.25
C LYS A 108 5.79 -14.51 -18.35
N LYS A 109 6.46 -13.75 -19.21
CA LYS A 109 7.28 -14.29 -20.32
C LYS A 109 8.54 -15.04 -19.89
N TYR A 110 9.07 -14.80 -18.68
CA TYR A 110 10.31 -15.41 -18.19
C TYR A 110 10.10 -16.47 -17.09
N LEU A 111 8.88 -17.01 -16.99
CA LEU A 111 8.52 -18.06 -16.03
C LEU A 111 8.28 -19.43 -16.70
N PHE A 112 8.84 -19.66 -17.90
CA PHE A 112 8.87 -20.95 -18.59
C PHE A 112 10.29 -21.48 -18.71
#